data_AF-A0A8E2W690-F1
#
_entry.id   AF-A0A8E2W690-F1
#
_cell.length_a   1.000
_cell.length_b   1.000
_cell.length_c   1.000
_cell.angle_alpha   90.00
_cell.angle_beta   90.00
_cell.angle_gamma   90.00
#
_symmetry.space_group_name_H-M   'P 1'
#
loop_
_entity.id
_entity.type
_entity.pdbx_description
1 polymer ?
#
loop_
_entity_poly.entity_id
_entity_poly.type
_entity_poly.pdbx_seq_one_letter_code
_entity_poly.pdbx_strand_id
1 'polypeptide(L)'
;MLWRWHQLIIEHADDLAAILTVEMGKPLAEAKSEVSHAAAYLQWYAKEANRIYGETIPPPSTDRGMLVIKQPIGVVGTITLRNFPASMVARKSHRHWRRAAP
;
A
#
# COMPACT_ATOMS: atom_id res chain seq x y z
N MET A 1 -3.13 11.89 2.30
CA MET A 1 -1.78 11.52 2.80
C MET A 1 -0.99 10.68 1.78
N LEU A 2 -1.46 9.49 1.38
CA LEU A 2 -0.75 8.62 0.42
C LEU A 2 -0.43 9.29 -0.93
N TRP A 3 -1.33 10.14 -1.44
CA TRP A 3 -1.09 10.89 -2.67
C TRP A 3 0.08 11.86 -2.56
N ARG A 4 0.18 12.57 -1.43
CA ARG A 4 1.28 13.49 -1.15
C ARG A 4 2.61 12.74 -1.04
N TRP A 5 2.59 11.55 -0.42
CA TRP A 5 3.79 10.72 -0.34
C TRP A 5 4.24 10.23 -1.73
N HIS A 6 3.32 9.77 -2.58
CA HIS A 6 3.61 9.45 -3.97
C HIS A 6 4.27 10.62 -4.71
N GLN A 7 3.73 11.84 -4.59
CA GLN A 7 4.30 13.03 -5.24
C GLN A 7 5.73 13.31 -4.77
N LEU A 8 5.99 13.23 -3.46
CA LEU A 8 7.34 13.43 -2.91
C LEU A 8 8.35 12.38 -3.40
N ILE A 9 7.93 11.12 -3.57
CA ILE A 9 8.82 10.08 -4.13
C ILE A 9 9.17 10.40 -5.59
N ILE A 10 8.20 10.88 -6.38
CA ILE A 10 8.46 11.26 -7.78
C ILE A 10 9.37 12.49 -7.85
N GLU A 11 9.12 13.50 -7.02
CA GLU A 11 9.93 14.72 -6.94
C GLU A 11 11.40 14.43 -6.60
N HIS A 12 11.64 13.47 -5.70
CA HIS A 12 12.99 13.10 -5.25
C HIS A 12 13.48 11.77 -5.86
N ALA A 13 12.93 11.35 -7.01
CA ALA A 13 13.20 10.01 -7.54
C ALA A 13 14.69 9.76 -7.85
N ASP A 14 15.39 10.78 -8.35
CA ASP A 14 16.80 10.70 -8.69
C ASP A 14 17.69 10.59 -7.45
N ASP A 15 17.42 11.40 -6.41
CA ASP A 15 18.15 11.36 -5.14
C ASP A 15 17.94 10.00 -4.44
N LEU A 16 16.70 9.52 -4.40
CA LEU A 16 16.37 8.22 -3.82
C LEU A 16 17.04 7.07 -4.59
N ALA A 17 17.10 7.14 -5.92
CA ALA A 17 17.78 6.15 -6.72
C ALA A 17 19.30 6.17 -6.48
N ALA A 18 19.90 7.35 -6.32
CA ALA A 18 21.32 7.49 -5.99
C ALA A 18 21.64 6.87 -4.63
N ILE A 19 20.83 7.14 -3.60
CA ILE A 19 20.96 6.52 -2.27
C ILE A 19 20.85 4.99 -2.38
N LEU A 20 19.82 4.48 -3.06
CA LEU A 20 19.65 3.04 -3.26
C LEU A 20 20.86 2.41 -3.97
N THR A 21 21.42 3.06 -4.98
CA THR A 21 22.62 2.58 -5.67
C THR A 21 23.82 2.55 -4.73
N VAL A 22 24.04 3.57 -3.90
CA VAL A 22 25.15 3.62 -2.94
C VAL A 22 25.02 2.54 -1.86
N GLU A 23 23.82 2.34 -1.32
CA GLU A 23 23.58 1.38 -0.24
C GLU A 23 23.59 -0.08 -0.72
N MET A 24 23.07 -0.34 -1.92
CA MET A 24 22.84 -1.69 -2.44
C MET A 24 23.86 -2.15 -3.48
N GLY A 25 24.58 -1.23 -4.11
CA GLY A 25 25.47 -1.52 -5.25
C GLY A 25 24.73 -1.83 -6.56
N LYS A 26 23.42 -1.61 -6.63
CA LYS A 26 22.63 -1.86 -7.85
C LYS A 26 22.82 -0.75 -8.89
N PRO A 27 22.76 -1.05 -10.20
CA PRO A 27 22.85 -0.02 -11.24
C PRO A 27 21.79 1.08 -11.06
N LEU A 28 22.16 2.33 -11.34
CA LEU A 28 21.25 3.48 -11.16
C LEU A 28 19.93 3.33 -11.94
N ALA A 29 19.98 2.75 -13.13
CA ALA A 29 18.78 2.49 -13.92
C ALA A 29 17.81 1.51 -13.22
N GLU A 30 18.34 0.49 -12.56
CA GLU A 30 17.55 -0.46 -11.77
C GLU A 30 16.97 0.22 -10.53
N ALA A 31 17.77 1.02 -9.82
CA ALA A 31 17.32 1.79 -8.67
C ALA A 31 16.16 2.75 -9.04
N LYS A 32 16.26 3.48 -10.15
CA LYS A 32 15.19 4.36 -10.65
C LYS A 32 13.91 3.59 -10.97
N SER A 33 14.04 2.41 -11.58
CA SER A 33 12.88 1.53 -11.82
C SER A 33 12.21 1.09 -10.52
N GLU A 34 13.00 0.75 -9.49
CA GLU A 34 12.47 0.38 -8.19
C GLU A 34 11.73 1.52 -7.50
N VAL A 35 12.31 2.73 -7.47
CA VAL A 35 11.67 3.93 -6.89
C VAL A 35 10.34 4.23 -7.60
N SER A 36 10.34 4.14 -8.93
CA SER A 36 9.13 4.33 -9.74
C SER A 36 8.05 3.28 -9.41
N HIS A 37 8.43 2.01 -9.25
CA HIS A 37 7.51 0.97 -8.82
C HIS A 37 6.96 1.21 -7.40
N ALA A 38 7.80 1.66 -6.47
CA ALA A 38 7.38 2.03 -5.12
C ALA A 38 6.34 3.16 -5.15
N ALA A 39 6.58 4.20 -5.94
CA ALA A 39 5.62 5.30 -6.14
C ALA A 39 4.31 4.81 -6.75
N ALA A 40 4.36 3.90 -7.73
CA ALA A 40 3.17 3.33 -8.37
C ALA A 40 2.28 2.56 -7.38
N TYR A 41 2.87 1.79 -6.47
CA TYR A 41 2.12 1.13 -5.40
C TYR A 41 1.35 2.12 -4.53
N LEU A 42 2.00 3.19 -4.06
CA LEU A 42 1.34 4.22 -3.25
C LEU A 42 0.21 4.92 -4.00
N GLN A 43 0.41 5.21 -5.29
CA GLN A 43 -0.63 5.79 -6.13
C GLN A 43 -1.84 4.86 -6.24
N TRP A 44 -1.61 3.56 -6.45
CA TRP A 44 -2.70 2.58 -6.52
C TRP A 44 -3.42 2.47 -5.18
N TYR A 45 -2.70 2.40 -4.06
CA TYR A 45 -3.29 2.34 -2.72
C TYR A 45 -4.08 3.59 -2.35
N ALA A 46 -3.64 4.77 -2.78
CA ALA A 46 -4.39 6.01 -2.57
C ALA A 46 -5.75 5.97 -3.27
N LYS A 47 -5.83 5.35 -4.46
CA LYS A 47 -7.09 5.15 -5.19
C LYS A 47 -7.95 4.08 -4.53
N GLU A 48 -7.33 2.98 -4.11
CA GLU A 48 -8.03 1.83 -3.54
C GLU A 48 -8.56 2.09 -2.12
N ALA A 49 -7.94 3.00 -1.37
CA ALA A 49 -8.41 3.41 -0.04
C ALA A 49 -9.86 3.95 -0.06
N ASN A 50 -10.31 4.52 -1.18
CA ASN A 50 -11.67 5.01 -1.35
C ASN A 50 -12.67 3.93 -1.79
N ARG A 51 -12.22 2.68 -2.00
CA ARG A 51 -13.02 1.55 -2.52
C ARG A 51 -13.21 0.42 -1.51
N ILE A 52 -13.00 0.70 -0.23
CA ILE A 52 -13.22 -0.26 0.84
C ILE A 52 -14.74 -0.34 1.11
N TYR A 53 -15.45 -1.12 0.30
CA TYR A 53 -16.89 -1.31 0.43
C TYR A 53 -17.23 -2.46 1.39
N GLY A 54 -18.34 -2.27 2.11
CA GLY A 54 -19.06 -3.33 2.80
C GLY A 54 -20.03 -4.05 1.86
N GLU A 55 -20.72 -5.06 2.38
CA GLU A 55 -21.76 -5.82 1.66
C GLU A 55 -23.04 -5.85 2.51
N THR A 56 -24.20 -5.57 1.92
CA THR A 56 -25.50 -5.81 2.55
C THR A 56 -26.01 -7.17 2.10
N ILE A 57 -26.33 -8.06 3.03
CA ILE A 57 -26.78 -9.43 2.75
C ILE A 57 -28.29 -9.50 2.96
N PRO A 58 -29.05 -10.15 2.06
CA PRO A 58 -30.46 -10.41 2.28
C PRO A 58 -30.67 -11.20 3.58
N PRO A 59 -31.45 -10.67 4.54
CA PRO A 59 -31.72 -11.33 5.80
C PRO A 59 -32.71 -12.51 5.60
N PRO A 60 -32.62 -13.60 6.39
CA PRO A 60 -33.60 -14.68 6.35
C PRO A 60 -35.00 -14.27 6.83
N SER A 61 -35.11 -13.18 7.59
CA SER A 61 -36.35 -12.65 8.15
C SER A 61 -36.45 -11.14 7.91
N THR A 62 -37.67 -10.63 7.69
CA THR A 62 -37.93 -9.22 7.31
C THR A 62 -37.76 -8.23 8.47
N ASP A 63 -37.50 -8.72 9.68
CA ASP A 63 -37.33 -7.94 10.91
C ASP A 63 -35.87 -7.56 11.20
N ARG A 64 -34.91 -8.02 10.39
CA ARG A 64 -33.47 -7.81 10.61
C ARG A 64 -32.75 -7.40 9.34
N GLY A 65 -31.66 -6.64 9.46
CA GLY A 65 -30.75 -6.34 8.36
C GLY A 65 -29.38 -6.96 8.62
N MET A 66 -28.71 -7.46 7.59
CA MET A 66 -27.34 -7.97 7.69
C MET A 66 -26.38 -7.07 6.91
N LEU A 67 -25.39 -6.51 7.62
CA LEU A 67 -24.36 -5.65 7.03
C LEU A 67 -22.99 -6.25 7.34
N VAL A 68 -22.14 -6.37 6.33
CA VAL A 68 -20.72 -6.72 6.48
C VAL A 68 -19.91 -5.46 6.27
N ILE A 69 -19.10 -5.09 7.25
CA ILE A 69 -18.15 -3.98 7.16
C ILE A 69 -16.72 -4.50 7.12
N LYS A 70 -15.84 -3.72 6.47
CA LYS A 70 -14.40 -3.98 6.44
C LYS A 70 -13.74 -3.06 7.45
N GLN A 71 -12.98 -3.64 8.37
CA GLN A 71 -12.29 -2.90 9.41
C GLN A 71 -10.78 -3.13 9.35
N PRO A 72 -9.97 -2.13 9.74
CA PRO A 72 -8.53 -2.29 9.79
C PRO A 72 -8.17 -3.33 10.85
N ILE A 73 -7.16 -4.16 10.58
CA ILE A 73 -6.76 -5.23 11.52
C ILE A 73 -6.12 -4.68 12.82
N GLY A 74 -5.74 -3.40 12.83
CA GLY A 74 -4.99 -2.77 13.91
C GLY A 74 -3.52 -2.54 13.55
N VAL A 75 -2.65 -2.62 14.55
CA VAL A 75 -1.20 -2.39 14.41
C VAL A 75 -0.54 -3.54 13.66
N VAL A 76 0.37 -3.22 12.74
CA VAL A 76 1.10 -4.21 11.92
C VAL A 76 2.59 -3.90 11.92
N GLY A 77 3.41 -4.88 12.29
CA GLY A 77 4.85 -4.87 12.06
C GLY A 77 5.21 -5.52 10.72
N THR A 78 6.07 -4.87 9.94
CA THR A 78 6.47 -5.37 8.61
C THR A 78 7.99 -5.50 8.51
N ILE A 79 8.46 -6.69 8.12
CA ILE A 79 9.87 -6.96 7.80
C ILE A 79 10.00 -7.11 6.29
N THR A 80 10.99 -6.45 5.69
CA THR A 80 11.29 -6.48 4.25
C THR A 80 12.70 -7.00 3.99
N LEU A 81 12.85 -7.72 2.89
CA LEU A 81 14.14 -8.19 2.41
C LEU A 81 14.92 -7.04 1.77
N ARG A 82 16.25 -7.16 1.77
CA ARG A 82 17.16 -6.09 1.34
C ARG A 82 17.21 -5.88 -0.18
N ASN A 83 16.82 -6.85 -1.00
CA ASN A 83 16.99 -6.79 -2.46
C ASN A 83 16.22 -5.64 -3.13
N PHE A 84 15.00 -5.37 -2.68
CA PHE A 84 14.15 -4.28 -3.21
C PHE A 84 13.50 -3.50 -2.06
N PRO A 85 14.28 -2.74 -1.28
CA PRO A 85 13.82 -2.19 -0.01
C PRO A 85 12.70 -1.15 -0.20
N ALA A 86 12.76 -0.31 -1.23
CA ALA A 86 11.78 0.75 -1.44
C ALA A 86 10.44 0.18 -1.91
N SER A 87 10.47 -0.72 -2.90
CA SER A 87 9.23 -1.29 -3.44
C SER A 87 8.56 -2.28 -2.49
N MET A 88 9.33 -3.02 -1.68
CA MET A 88 8.79 -3.97 -0.71
C MET A 88 8.11 -3.30 0.47
N VAL A 89 8.65 -2.17 0.95
CA VAL A 89 8.01 -1.36 1.99
C VAL A 89 6.71 -0.77 1.46
N ALA A 90 6.75 -0.15 0.27
CA ALA A 90 5.55 0.40 -0.36
C ALA A 90 4.46 -0.68 -0.46
N ARG A 91 4.79 -1.88 -0.94
CA ARG A 91 3.83 -2.99 -1.13
C ARG A 91 3.19 -3.50 0.17
N LYS A 92 3.93 -3.52 1.29
CA LYS A 92 3.37 -3.98 2.57
C LYS A 92 2.46 -2.95 3.25
N SER A 93 2.56 -1.68 2.85
CA SER A 93 1.89 -0.56 3.53
C SER A 93 0.35 -0.55 3.43
N HIS A 94 -0.27 -1.44 2.64
CA HIS A 94 -1.71 -1.37 2.34
C HIS A 94 -2.57 -2.52 2.87
N ARG A 95 -2.05 -3.75 2.97
CA ARG A 95 -2.92 -4.94 2.96
C ARG A 95 -3.24 -5.49 4.35
N HIS A 96 -4.10 -4.80 5.10
CA HIS A 96 -4.44 -5.21 6.48
C HIS A 96 -5.91 -4.94 6.86
N TRP A 97 -6.85 -5.59 6.15
CA TRP A 97 -8.29 -5.50 6.43
C TRP A 97 -8.86 -6.88 6.77
N ARG A 98 -9.65 -6.98 7.84
CA ARG A 98 -10.44 -8.19 8.16
C ARG A 98 -11.91 -7.99 7.75
N ARG A 99 -12.58 -9.08 7.38
CA ARG A 99 -14.05 -9.14 7.38
C ARG A 99 -14.48 -9.18 8.85
N ALA A 100 -15.29 -8.21 9.26
CA ALA A 100 -16.03 -8.25 10.50
C ALA A 100 -17.51 -8.46 10.13
N ALA A 101 -18.13 -9.50 10.68
CA ALA A 101 -19.58 -9.64 10.69
C ALA A 101 -20.05 -9.15 12.07
N PRO A 102 -21.10 -8.32 12.14
CA PRO A 102 -21.71 -7.90 13.40
C PRO A 102 -22.35 -9.08 14.14
#